data_AF-A0A522W054-F1
#
_entry.id   AF-A0A522W054-F1
#
_cell.length_a   1.000
_cell.length_b   1.000
_cell.length_c   1.000
_cell.angle_alpha   90.00
_cell.angle_beta   90.00
_cell.angle_gamma   90.00
#
_symmetry.space_group_name_H-M   'P 1'
#
loop_
_entity.id
_entity.type
_entity.pdbx_description
1 polymer ?
#
loop_
_entity_poly.entity_id
_entity_poly.type
_entity_poly.pdbx_seq_one_letter_code
_entity_poly.pdbx_strand_id
1 'polypeptide(L)'
;MRSFGFTLLLFWHGLFAGTYIVAFITGDDDFMGMHIAAGWMLIGLGIIRLLVATVMPETSPWSLPWPNPALIKAFKRHWDTMDASALFQGRTLMIVVSGLVVLTVSVLASFSGYLPGNDLHEGVANLSLMAVLAHGTLILISQGLKKVRSAPSGAPAKPKPGRPNFL
;
A
#
# COMPACT_ATOMS: atom_id res chain seq x y z
N MET A 1 -7.44 19.80 -5.74
CA MET A 1 -8.11 18.76 -6.56
C MET A 1 -7.11 17.63 -6.76
N ARG A 2 -7.46 16.37 -6.46
CA ARG A 2 -6.58 15.23 -6.79
C ARG A 2 -6.45 15.15 -8.31
N SER A 3 -5.24 14.96 -8.84
CA SER A 3 -5.07 14.83 -10.29
C SER A 3 -5.81 13.58 -10.79
N PHE A 4 -6.37 13.65 -12.00
CA PHE A 4 -7.06 12.52 -12.64
C PHE A 4 -6.23 11.23 -12.60
N GLY A 5 -4.92 11.33 -12.82
CA GLY A 5 -4.00 10.20 -12.73
C GLY A 5 -3.98 9.50 -11.37
N PHE A 6 -4.07 10.24 -10.27
CA PHE A 6 -4.16 9.62 -8.94
C PHE A 6 -5.49 8.91 -8.71
N THR A 7 -6.61 9.49 -9.17
CA THR A 7 -7.94 8.87 -9.08
C THR A 7 -7.97 7.54 -9.84
N LEU A 8 -7.42 7.51 -11.06
CA LEU A 8 -7.36 6.31 -11.87
C LEU A 8 -6.45 5.23 -11.23
N LEU A 9 -5.34 5.63 -10.59
CA LEU A 9 -4.47 4.70 -9.87
C LEU A 9 -5.19 4.08 -8.68
N LEU A 10 -5.97 4.88 -7.94
CA LEU A 10 -6.76 4.39 -6.81
C LEU A 10 -7.87 3.43 -7.27
N PHE A 11 -8.50 3.72 -8.41
CA PHE A 11 -9.46 2.82 -9.03
C PHE A 11 -8.80 1.50 -9.42
N TRP A 12 -7.65 1.53 -10.11
CA TRP A 12 -6.88 0.34 -10.43
C TRP A 12 -6.51 -0.46 -9.18
N HIS A 13 -6.07 0.22 -8.11
CA HIS A 13 -5.72 -0.44 -6.85
C HIS A 13 -6.92 -1.14 -6.21
N GLY A 14 -8.08 -0.47 -6.18
CA GLY A 14 -9.32 -1.07 -5.68
C GLY A 14 -9.74 -2.28 -6.49
N LEU A 15 -9.62 -2.20 -7.81
CA LEU A 15 -9.93 -3.30 -8.72
C LEU A 15 -8.97 -4.48 -8.51
N PHE A 16 -7.66 -4.22 -8.45
CA PHE A 16 -6.63 -5.23 -8.22
C PHE A 16 -6.82 -5.95 -6.87
N ALA A 17 -7.09 -5.19 -5.80
CA ALA A 17 -7.37 -5.75 -4.49
C ALA A 17 -8.67 -6.58 -4.49
N GLY A 18 -9.73 -6.09 -5.16
CA GLY A 18 -11.00 -6.81 -5.28
C GLY A 18 -10.84 -8.14 -6.01
N THR A 19 -10.16 -8.14 -7.16
CA THR A 19 -9.89 -9.36 -7.93
C THR A 19 -9.03 -10.35 -7.15
N TYR A 20 -8.04 -9.85 -6.40
CA TYR A 20 -7.21 -10.67 -5.54
C TYR A 20 -8.05 -11.36 -4.45
N ILE A 21 -8.92 -10.62 -3.75
CA ILE A 21 -9.79 -11.17 -2.71
C ILE A 21 -10.70 -12.25 -3.28
N VAL A 22 -11.36 -11.99 -4.41
CA VAL A 22 -12.22 -12.98 -5.06
C VAL A 22 -11.41 -14.23 -5.40
N ALA A 23 -10.27 -14.09 -6.09
CA ALA A 23 -9.43 -15.23 -6.45
C ALA A 23 -9.02 -16.05 -5.22
N PHE A 24 -8.65 -15.39 -4.12
CA PHE A 24 -8.21 -16.06 -2.90
C PHE A 24 -9.34 -16.85 -2.23
N ILE A 25 -10.53 -16.26 -2.06
CA ILE A 25 -11.63 -16.90 -1.33
C ILE A 25 -12.38 -17.96 -2.17
N THR A 26 -12.28 -17.91 -3.50
CA THR A 26 -12.95 -18.87 -4.39
C THR A 26 -12.03 -20.00 -4.84
N GLY A 27 -10.84 -20.14 -4.26
CA GLY A 27 -9.85 -21.17 -4.63
C GLY A 27 -10.33 -22.61 -4.39
N ASP A 28 -11.38 -22.78 -3.58
CA ASP A 28 -12.02 -24.07 -3.35
C ASP A 28 -12.83 -24.56 -4.56
N ASP A 29 -12.99 -25.89 -4.67
CA ASP A 29 -13.54 -26.56 -5.85
C ASP A 29 -14.92 -26.05 -6.29
N ASP A 30 -15.77 -25.64 -5.34
CA ASP A 30 -17.14 -25.18 -5.61
C ASP A 30 -17.22 -23.90 -6.45
N PHE A 31 -16.14 -23.10 -6.50
CA PHE A 31 -16.11 -21.80 -7.17
C PHE A 31 -14.94 -21.63 -8.14
N MET A 32 -14.38 -22.75 -8.64
CA MET A 32 -13.21 -22.76 -9.52
C MET A 32 -13.34 -21.83 -10.74
N GLY A 33 -14.53 -21.71 -11.33
CA GLY A 33 -14.78 -20.79 -12.44
C GLY A 33 -14.55 -19.31 -12.07
N MET A 34 -14.94 -18.91 -10.86
CA MET A 34 -14.69 -17.56 -10.34
C MET A 34 -13.21 -17.36 -10.01
N HIS A 35 -12.55 -18.36 -9.43
CA HIS A 35 -11.11 -18.32 -9.14
C HIS A 35 -10.29 -18.08 -10.41
N ILE A 36 -10.53 -18.86 -11.46
CA ILE A 36 -9.83 -18.73 -12.74
C ILE A 36 -10.11 -17.37 -13.38
N ALA A 37 -11.37 -16.93 -13.42
CA ALA A 37 -11.72 -15.63 -13.99
C ALA A 37 -11.07 -14.46 -13.25
N ALA A 38 -11.11 -14.48 -11.91
CA ALA A 38 -10.48 -13.46 -11.07
C ALA A 38 -8.95 -13.49 -11.18
N GLY A 39 -8.34 -14.67 -11.26
CA GLY A 39 -6.92 -14.86 -11.49
C GLY A 39 -6.44 -14.25 -12.81
N TRP A 40 -7.16 -14.50 -13.91
CA TRP A 40 -6.86 -13.87 -15.21
C TRP A 40 -7.00 -12.35 -15.17
N MET A 41 -8.02 -11.84 -14.47
CA MET A 41 -8.20 -10.41 -14.30
C MET A 41 -7.05 -9.79 -13.48
N LEU A 42 -6.62 -10.46 -12.42
CA LEU A 42 -5.48 -10.06 -11.59
C LEU A 42 -4.17 -10.01 -12.41
N ILE A 43 -3.93 -11.04 -13.23
CA ILE A 43 -2.79 -11.09 -14.18
C ILE A 43 -2.86 -9.90 -15.15
N GLY A 44 -4.01 -9.69 -15.79
CA GLY A 44 -4.20 -8.60 -16.74
C GLY A 44 -3.95 -7.22 -16.13
N LEU A 45 -4.48 -6.98 -14.93
CA LEU A 45 -4.25 -5.73 -14.18
C LEU A 45 -2.78 -5.55 -13.77
N GLY A 46 -2.10 -6.63 -13.40
CA GLY A 46 -0.67 -6.64 -13.11
C GLY A 46 0.17 -6.28 -14.34
N ILE A 47 -0.12 -6.90 -15.49
CA ILE A 47 0.56 -6.62 -16.75
C ILE A 47 0.36 -5.15 -17.16
N ILE A 48 -0.89 -4.66 -17.12
CA ILE A 48 -1.19 -3.26 -17.43
C ILE A 48 -0.40 -2.34 -16.49
N ARG A 49 -0.35 -2.65 -15.19
CA ARG A 49 0.37 -1.83 -14.21
C ARG A 49 1.86 -1.72 -14.53
N LEU A 50 2.48 -2.84 -14.91
CA LEU A 50 3.90 -2.92 -15.24
C LEU A 50 4.19 -2.22 -16.57
N LEU A 51 3.37 -2.42 -17.60
CA LEU A 51 3.51 -1.73 -18.89
C LEU A 51 3.35 -0.21 -18.77
N VAL A 52 2.35 0.23 -17.99
CA VAL A 52 2.17 1.67 -17.75
C VAL A 52 3.35 2.24 -16.95
N ALA A 53 3.91 1.47 -16.01
CA ALA A 53 5.06 1.92 -15.23
C ALA A 53 6.32 2.15 -16.07
N THR A 54 6.53 1.40 -17.16
CA THR A 54 7.75 1.54 -18.00
C THR A 54 7.71 2.75 -18.91
N VAL A 55 6.53 3.26 -19.25
CA VAL A 55 6.36 4.41 -20.16
C VAL A 55 6.09 5.73 -19.43
N MET A 56 5.67 5.68 -18.16
CA MET A 56 5.32 6.87 -17.40
C MET A 56 6.55 7.54 -16.77
N PRO A 57 6.63 8.87 -16.77
CA PRO A 57 7.73 9.59 -16.13
C PRO A 57 7.72 9.34 -14.61
N GLU A 58 8.89 9.42 -13.95
CA GLU A 58 9.01 9.17 -12.51
C GLU A 58 8.14 10.10 -11.65
N THR A 59 7.82 11.29 -12.15
CA THR A 59 6.92 12.27 -11.51
C THR A 59 5.45 11.87 -11.57
N SER A 60 5.08 10.93 -12.44
CA SER A 60 3.72 10.42 -12.56
C SER A 60 3.38 9.52 -11.36
N PRO A 61 2.15 9.58 -10.81
CA PRO A 61 1.70 8.61 -9.82
C PRO A 61 1.67 7.17 -10.35
N TRP A 62 1.69 7.00 -11.67
CA TRP A 62 1.71 5.71 -12.34
C TRP A 62 3.11 5.10 -12.50
N SER A 63 4.18 5.84 -12.17
CA SER A 63 5.52 5.24 -12.10
C SER A 63 5.58 4.18 -10.99
N LEU A 64 6.53 3.26 -11.07
CA LEU A 64 6.82 2.39 -9.93
C LEU A 64 7.48 3.25 -8.83
N PRO A 65 7.06 3.07 -7.56
CA PRO A 65 7.62 3.84 -6.46
C PRO A 65 9.00 3.28 -6.12
N TRP A 66 10.01 3.45 -6.97
CA TRP A 66 11.33 2.91 -6.70
C TRP A 66 11.94 3.53 -5.42
N PRO A 67 12.55 2.71 -4.54
CA PRO A 67 13.30 3.21 -3.41
C PRO A 67 14.46 4.07 -3.91
N ASN A 68 14.44 5.37 -3.60
CA ASN A 68 15.56 6.25 -3.93
C ASN A 68 16.59 6.31 -2.77
N PRO A 69 17.86 6.69 -3.05
CA PRO A 69 18.90 6.72 -2.02
C PRO A 69 18.57 7.64 -0.83
N ALA A 70 17.82 8.73 -1.07
CA ALA A 70 17.42 9.64 0.00
C ALA A 70 16.43 8.97 0.98
N LEU A 71 15.49 8.18 0.47
CA LEU A 71 14.53 7.40 1.25
C LEU A 71 15.25 6.35 2.11
N ILE A 72 16.24 5.67 1.52
CA ILE A 72 17.06 4.66 2.21
C ILE A 72 17.90 5.31 3.31
N LYS A 73 18.55 6.45 3.03
CA LYS A 73 19.34 7.20 4.02
C LYS A 73 18.47 7.72 5.16
N ALA A 74 17.28 8.24 4.85
CA ALA A 74 16.33 8.69 5.86
C ALA A 74 15.88 7.52 6.74
N PHE A 75 15.50 6.39 6.14
CA PHE A 75 15.13 5.18 6.86
C PHE A 75 16.24 4.70 7.79
N LYS A 76 17.48 4.59 7.28
CA LYS A 76 18.65 4.18 8.08
C LYS A 76 18.83 5.10 9.30
N ARG A 77 18.78 6.41 9.10
CA ARG A 77 18.90 7.37 10.21
C ARG A 77 17.82 7.16 11.27
N HIS A 78 16.56 6.98 10.86
CA HIS A 78 15.45 6.77 11.80
C HIS A 78 15.52 5.42 12.52
N TRP A 79 16.06 4.40 11.86
CA TRP A 79 16.35 3.10 12.45
C TRP A 79 17.45 3.20 13.50
N ASP A 80 18.56 3.87 13.16
CA ASP A 80 19.71 4.06 14.06
C ASP A 80 19.33 4.84 15.32
N THR A 81 18.39 5.79 15.21
CA THR A 81 17.85 6.54 16.36
C THR A 81 16.69 5.85 17.07
N MET A 82 16.29 4.65 16.64
CA MET A 82 15.10 3.92 17.10
C MET A 82 13.82 4.79 17.16
N ASP A 83 13.68 5.75 16.24
CA ASP A 83 12.52 6.61 16.18
C ASP A 83 11.39 5.88 15.43
N ALA A 84 10.69 5.00 16.16
CA ALA A 84 9.57 4.25 15.64
C ALA A 84 8.51 5.16 15.00
N SER A 85 8.30 6.36 15.55
CA SER A 85 7.32 7.30 15.02
C SER A 85 7.71 7.78 13.61
N ALA A 86 8.99 7.99 13.35
CA ALA A 86 9.50 8.41 12.04
C ALA A 86 9.56 7.27 11.01
N LEU A 87 9.70 6.01 11.46
CA LEU A 87 9.71 4.84 10.57
C LEU A 87 8.35 4.56 9.91
N PHE A 88 7.25 5.00 10.54
CA PHE A 88 5.87 4.81 10.05
C PHE A 88 5.18 6.10 9.59
N GLN A 89 5.88 7.25 9.56
CA GLN A 89 5.29 8.53 9.16
C GLN A 89 5.54 8.90 7.69
N GLY A 90 4.46 9.17 6.96
CA GLY A 90 4.53 9.70 5.59
C GLY A 90 4.69 8.61 4.53
N ARG A 91 5.43 8.90 3.46
CA ARG A 91 5.85 7.93 2.44
C ARG A 91 7.19 7.36 2.88
N THR A 92 7.17 6.34 3.72
CA THR A 92 8.39 5.68 4.21
C THR A 92 8.84 4.56 3.29
N LEU A 93 10.12 4.19 3.40
CA LEU A 93 10.68 3.02 2.70
C LEU A 93 9.84 1.76 2.94
N MET A 94 9.33 1.57 4.15
CA MET A 94 8.49 0.42 4.50
C MET A 94 7.18 0.37 3.69
N ILE A 95 6.49 1.51 3.54
CA ILE A 95 5.27 1.56 2.72
C ILE A 95 5.57 1.24 1.25
N VAL A 96 6.65 1.80 0.75
CA VAL A 96 7.07 1.60 -0.65
C VAL A 96 7.44 0.14 -0.90
N VAL A 97 8.31 -0.42 -0.07
CA VAL A 97 8.79 -1.80 -0.19
C VAL A 97 7.64 -2.78 0.00
N SER A 98 6.77 -2.58 0.99
CA SER A 98 5.62 -3.47 1.19
C SER A 98 4.66 -3.50 0.00
N GLY A 99 4.40 -2.36 -0.67
CA GLY A 99 3.61 -2.34 -1.90
C GLY A 99 4.28 -3.11 -3.06
N LEU A 100 5.61 -2.98 -3.21
CA LEU A 100 6.37 -3.73 -4.20
C LEU A 100 6.40 -5.24 -3.90
N VAL A 101 6.50 -5.61 -2.62
CA VAL A 101 6.43 -7.00 -2.17
C VAL A 101 5.05 -7.58 -2.48
N VAL A 102 3.96 -6.88 -2.13
CA VAL A 102 2.59 -7.33 -2.45
C VAL A 102 2.43 -7.54 -3.95
N LEU A 103 2.85 -6.57 -4.78
CA LEU A 103 2.76 -6.69 -6.23
C LEU A 103 3.54 -7.91 -6.73
N THR A 104 4.79 -8.08 -6.28
CA THR A 104 5.66 -9.19 -6.69
C THR A 104 5.07 -10.54 -6.31
N VAL A 105 4.69 -10.72 -5.04
CA VAL A 105 4.21 -12.00 -4.53
C VAL A 105 2.83 -12.34 -5.11
N SER A 106 1.97 -11.34 -5.36
CA SER A 106 0.67 -11.56 -6.04
C SER A 106 0.86 -12.02 -7.49
N VAL A 107 1.84 -11.47 -8.21
CA VAL A 107 2.20 -11.92 -9.56
C VAL A 107 2.74 -13.35 -9.50
N LEU A 108 3.64 -13.65 -8.56
CA LEU A 108 4.16 -15.02 -8.37
C LEU A 108 3.04 -16.02 -8.06
N ALA A 109 2.10 -15.66 -7.17
CA ALA A 109 0.94 -16.50 -6.86
C ALA A 109 0.07 -16.75 -8.11
N SER A 110 -0.10 -15.74 -8.96
CA SER A 110 -0.92 -15.87 -10.17
C SER A 110 -0.30 -16.83 -11.19
N PHE A 111 1.04 -16.92 -11.24
CA PHE A 111 1.74 -17.80 -12.19
C PHE A 111 2.14 -19.16 -11.59
N SER A 112 2.18 -19.30 -10.27
CA SER A 112 2.60 -20.55 -9.61
C SER A 112 1.65 -21.72 -9.90
N GLY A 113 0.38 -21.45 -10.24
CA GLY A 113 -0.58 -22.49 -10.66
C GLY A 113 -0.24 -23.19 -11.98
N TYR A 114 0.69 -22.63 -12.76
CA TYR A 114 1.20 -23.25 -13.99
C TYR A 114 2.50 -24.05 -13.78
N LEU A 115 3.07 -23.99 -12.58
CA LEU A 115 4.28 -24.72 -12.23
C LEU A 115 3.92 -26.09 -11.65
N PRO A 116 4.79 -27.10 -11.84
CA PRO A 116 4.56 -28.41 -11.23
C PRO A 116 4.62 -28.34 -9.71
N GLY A 117 3.65 -28.97 -9.04
CA GLY A 117 3.55 -29.07 -7.58
C GLY A 117 2.30 -28.37 -7.06
N ASN A 118 1.26 -29.15 -6.75
CA ASN A 118 -0.03 -28.61 -6.27
C ASN A 118 0.13 -27.74 -5.02
N ASP A 119 1.03 -28.12 -4.11
CA ASP A 119 1.29 -27.39 -2.87
C ASP A 119 2.03 -26.05 -3.09
N LEU A 120 2.69 -25.87 -4.24
CA LEU A 120 3.43 -24.63 -4.52
C LEU A 120 2.46 -23.46 -4.73
N HIS A 121 1.37 -23.68 -5.46
CA HIS A 121 0.39 -22.63 -5.68
C HIS A 121 -0.25 -22.20 -4.37
N GLU A 122 -0.68 -23.16 -3.54
CA GLU A 122 -1.24 -22.91 -2.22
C GLU A 122 -0.24 -22.19 -1.30
N GLY A 123 1.01 -22.66 -1.24
CA GLY A 123 2.05 -22.04 -0.42
C GLY A 123 2.34 -20.59 -0.81
N VAL A 124 2.44 -20.31 -2.11
CA VAL A 124 2.67 -18.94 -2.62
C VAL A 124 1.41 -18.08 -2.44
N ALA A 125 0.21 -18.65 -2.58
CA ALA A 125 -1.04 -17.95 -2.31
C ALA A 125 -1.14 -17.53 -0.83
N ASN A 126 -0.84 -18.42 0.10
CA ASN A 126 -0.81 -18.10 1.54
C ASN A 126 0.26 -17.05 1.87
N LEU A 127 1.45 -17.14 1.28
CA LEU A 127 2.49 -16.11 1.43
C LEU A 127 2.01 -14.74 0.90
N SER A 128 1.30 -14.74 -0.23
CA SER A 128 0.73 -13.52 -0.80
C SER A 128 -0.31 -12.89 0.15
N LEU A 129 -1.14 -13.71 0.81
CA LEU A 129 -2.12 -13.23 1.77
C LEU A 129 -1.43 -12.56 2.96
N MET A 130 -0.40 -13.21 3.52
CA MET A 130 0.40 -12.64 4.60
C MET A 130 1.01 -11.29 4.18
N ALA A 131 1.53 -11.17 2.95
CA ALA A 131 2.08 -9.92 2.44
C ALA A 131 1.00 -8.82 2.33
N VAL A 132 -0.19 -9.15 1.83
CA VAL A 132 -1.32 -8.22 1.70
C VAL A 132 -1.78 -7.72 3.07
N LEU A 133 -1.94 -8.62 4.04
CA LEU A 133 -2.33 -8.27 5.41
C LEU A 133 -1.26 -7.42 6.10
N ALA A 134 0.01 -7.78 5.95
CA ALA A 134 1.13 -7.00 6.48
C ALA A 134 1.16 -5.58 5.88
N HIS A 135 0.99 -5.45 4.57
CA HIS A 135 0.90 -4.16 3.89
C HIS A 135 -0.29 -3.33 4.38
N GLY A 136 -1.48 -3.92 4.46
CA GLY A 136 -2.67 -3.24 4.99
C GLY A 136 -2.50 -2.75 6.42
N THR A 137 -1.97 -3.62 7.31
CA THR A 137 -1.66 -3.28 8.71
C THR A 137 -0.67 -2.12 8.79
N LEU A 138 0.39 -2.16 7.99
CA LEU A 138 1.40 -1.12 7.94
C LEU A 138 0.82 0.23 7.51
N ILE A 139 -0.07 0.24 6.52
CA ILE A 139 -0.80 1.45 6.09
C ILE A 139 -1.67 1.97 7.22
N LEU A 140 -2.45 1.12 7.90
CA LEU A 140 -3.33 1.53 9.00
C LEU A 140 -2.56 2.16 10.15
N ILE A 141 -1.44 1.54 10.58
CA ILE A 141 -0.54 2.11 11.60
C ILE A 141 -0.04 3.48 11.16
N SER A 142 0.43 3.58 9.91
CA SER A 142 1.00 4.81 9.36
C SER A 142 -0.03 5.95 9.27
N GLN A 143 -1.30 5.66 8.99
CA GLN A 143 -2.36 6.67 8.96
C GLN A 143 -2.88 7.01 10.37
N GLY A 144 -2.95 6.02 11.27
CA GLY A 144 -3.33 6.23 12.68
C GLY A 144 -2.38 7.20 13.39
N LEU A 145 -1.07 7.01 13.21
CA LEU A 145 -0.04 7.89 13.78
C LEU A 145 -0.15 9.34 13.27
N LYS A 146 -0.51 9.55 12.00
CA LYS A 146 -0.74 10.89 11.45
C LYS A 146 -1.93 11.57 12.13
N LYS A 147 -3.04 10.84 12.33
CA LYS A 147 -4.28 11.39 12.91
C LYS A 147 -4.09 11.85 14.36
N VAL A 148 -3.33 11.11 15.17
CA VAL A 148 -3.04 11.46 16.57
C VAL A 148 -2.24 12.76 16.68
N ARG A 149 -1.30 13.01 15.76
CA ARG A 149 -0.46 14.21 15.78
C ARG A 149 -1.15 15.46 15.21
N SER A 150 -2.10 15.28 14.30
CA SER A 150 -2.92 16.39 13.78
C SER A 150 -4.05 16.82 14.73
N ALA A 151 -4.28 16.10 15.83
CA ALA A 151 -5.14 16.58 16.90
C ALA A 151 -4.51 17.85 17.51
N PRO A 152 -5.24 18.97 17.61
CA PRO A 152 -4.70 20.19 18.18
C PRO A 152 -4.28 19.94 19.63
N SER A 153 -2.98 19.96 19.90
CA SER A 153 -2.47 20.08 21.26
C SER A 153 -2.80 21.50 21.74
N GLY A 154 -3.81 21.61 22.60
CA GLY A 154 -4.15 22.83 23.31
C GLY A 154 -5.21 23.67 22.60
N ALA A 155 -6.42 23.69 23.17
CA ALA A 155 -7.31 24.81 23.01
C ALA A 155 -6.56 26.11 23.42
N PRO A 156 -6.61 27.19 22.63
CA PRO A 156 -5.98 28.45 23.02
C PRO A 156 -6.61 28.94 24.32
N ALA A 157 -5.77 29.24 25.31
CA ALA A 157 -6.19 29.83 26.56
C ALA A 157 -7.03 31.08 26.28
N LYS A 158 -8.24 31.15 26.86
CA LYS A 158 -9.10 32.33 26.81
C LYS A 158 -8.27 33.57 27.14
N PRO A 159 -8.30 34.65 26.32
CA PRO A 159 -7.62 35.88 26.67
C PRO A 159 -8.19 36.41 27.99
N LYS A 160 -7.32 36.76 28.93
CA LYS A 160 -7.72 37.45 30.16
C LYS A 160 -8.43 38.76 29.77
N PRO A 161 -9.64 39.04 30.27
CA PRO A 161 -10.27 40.33 30.03
C PRO A 161 -9.38 41.44 30.58
N GLY A 162 -8.91 42.31 29.68
CA GLY A 162 -8.13 43.49 30.04
C GLY A 162 -8.96 44.41 30.93
N ARG A 163 -8.32 44.97 31.97
CA ARG A 163 -8.93 46.00 32.80
C ARG A 163 -9.26 47.22 31.92
N PRO A 164 -10.49 47.76 31.96
CA PRO A 164 -10.77 49.05 31.35
C PRO A 164 -10.00 50.14 32.10
N ASN A 165 -9.20 50.91 31.36
CA ASN A 165 -8.66 52.19 31.83
C ASN A 165 -9.81 53.19 31.88
N PHE A 166 -10.24 53.53 33.09
CA PHE A 166 -11.04 54.73 33.32
C PHE A 166 -10.07 55.91 33.47
N LEU A 167 -10.10 56.80 32.48
CA LEU A 167 -9.69 58.19 32.63
C LEU A 167 -10.86 58.98 33.21
#